data_AF-A0A959DJZ4-F1
#
_entry.id   AF-A0A959DJZ4-F1
#
_cell.length_a   1.000
_cell.length_b   1.000
_cell.length_c   1.000
_cell.angle_alpha   90.00
_cell.angle_beta   90.00
_cell.angle_gamma   90.00
#
_symmetry.space_group_name_H-M   'P 1'
#
loop_
_entity.id
_entity.type
_entity.pdbx_description
1 polymer ?
#
loop_
_entity_poly.entity_id
_entity_poly.type
_entity_poly.pdbx_seq_one_letter_code
_entity_poly.pdbx_strand_id
1 'polypeptide(L)'
;MQPVKIDFIGIGAQKAGTTWLFYQLKQLPDFSFPVLKELHYFSRSPEYASSNFLAEPLLANRLMDEEWARLALEKVRSKKDDPRKAQWYAKWFFSDYTDEWYLSLFDASAPFKGEISPSYALLKPKDIAEMHRLAPEAKILFLLRNPVDRAWSQYRFYKGWRQKDFDFSQAKAEDIIRF
;
A
#
# COMPACT_ATOMS: atom_id res chain seq x y z
N MET A 1 -0.50 0.70 -26.79
CA MET A 1 -1.51 0.08 -25.90
C MET A 1 -2.16 1.19 -25.11
N GLN A 2 -3.48 1.18 -24.92
CA GLN A 2 -4.11 2.14 -24.00
C GLN A 2 -3.62 1.86 -22.57
N PRO A 3 -3.38 2.91 -21.76
CA PRO A 3 -2.96 2.74 -20.37
C PRO A 3 -4.04 2.00 -19.57
N VAL A 4 -3.61 1.15 -18.63
CA VAL A 4 -4.52 0.41 -17.76
C VAL A 4 -5.33 1.40 -16.92
N LYS A 5 -6.66 1.30 -16.95
CA LYS A 5 -7.55 2.10 -16.12
C LYS A 5 -7.62 1.54 -14.70
N ILE A 6 -7.61 2.40 -13.70
CA ILE A 6 -7.86 2.04 -12.29
C ILE A 6 -9.34 2.32 -11.98
N ASP A 7 -10.05 1.32 -11.48
CA ASP A 7 -11.49 1.38 -11.23
C ASP A 7 -11.81 1.80 -9.79
N PHE A 8 -10.92 1.50 -8.84
CA PHE A 8 -11.10 1.89 -7.44
C PHE A 8 -9.78 2.08 -6.69
N ILE A 9 -9.80 2.94 -5.67
CA ILE A 9 -8.68 3.15 -4.74
C ILE A 9 -9.24 3.20 -3.32
N GLY A 10 -8.80 2.26 -2.48
CA GLY A 10 -9.12 2.27 -1.05
C GLY A 10 -8.12 3.11 -0.28
N ILE A 11 -8.57 4.24 0.25
CA ILE A 11 -7.67 5.25 0.81
C ILE A 11 -7.47 5.15 2.31
N GLY A 12 -8.30 4.40 3.03
CA GLY A 12 -8.17 4.30 4.49
C GLY A 12 -9.47 4.06 5.22
N ALA A 13 -9.53 4.39 6.50
CA ALA A 13 -8.42 4.83 7.36
C ALA A 13 -7.58 3.64 7.85
N GLN A 14 -6.32 3.89 8.22
CA GLN A 14 -5.56 2.90 9.00
C GLN A 14 -6.34 2.47 10.24
N LYS A 15 -6.34 1.16 10.50
CA LYS A 15 -7.06 0.49 11.61
C LYS A 15 -8.59 0.56 11.55
N ALA A 16 -9.15 0.89 10.38
CA ALA A 16 -10.59 0.89 10.12
C ALA A 16 -11.12 -0.40 9.44
N GLY A 17 -10.31 -1.47 9.35
CA GLY A 17 -10.75 -2.75 8.76
C GLY A 17 -10.51 -2.90 7.26
N THR A 18 -9.67 -2.05 6.66
CA THR A 18 -9.31 -2.11 5.23
C THR A 18 -8.70 -3.44 4.80
N THR A 19 -7.99 -4.15 5.68
CA THR A 19 -7.50 -5.51 5.43
C THR A 19 -8.63 -6.52 5.30
N TRP A 20 -9.67 -6.42 6.13
CA TRP A 20 -10.84 -7.27 6.00
C TRP A 20 -11.54 -7.01 4.66
N LEU A 21 -11.78 -5.74 4.30
CA LEU A 21 -12.37 -5.37 3.02
C LEU A 21 -11.58 -5.93 1.83
N PHE A 22 -10.25 -5.78 1.85
CA PHE A 22 -9.37 -6.32 0.83
C PHE A 22 -9.60 -7.83 0.63
N TYR A 23 -9.65 -8.61 1.71
CA TYR A 23 -9.87 -10.06 1.60
C TYR A 23 -11.30 -10.43 1.19
N GLN A 24 -12.31 -9.63 1.51
CA GLN A 24 -13.67 -9.84 1.00
C GLN A 24 -13.74 -9.61 -0.51
N LEU A 25 -13.22 -8.48 -1.00
CA LEU A 25 -13.22 -8.15 -2.42
C LEU A 25 -12.38 -9.13 -3.23
N LYS A 26 -11.23 -9.56 -2.72
CA LYS A 26 -10.32 -10.50 -3.40
C LYS A 26 -10.95 -11.89 -3.64
N GLN A 27 -12.03 -12.24 -2.94
CA GLN A 27 -12.76 -13.49 -3.17
C GLN A 27 -13.77 -13.40 -4.32
N LEU A 28 -14.10 -12.18 -4.77
CA LEU A 28 -15.04 -11.96 -5.86
C LEU A 28 -14.30 -12.08 -7.21
N PRO A 29 -14.85 -12.81 -8.20
CA PRO A 29 -14.17 -13.08 -9.46
C PRO A 29 -13.94 -11.82 -10.31
N ASP A 30 -14.76 -10.78 -10.13
CA ASP A 30 -14.68 -9.55 -10.91
C ASP A 30 -13.63 -8.55 -10.39
N PHE A 31 -13.12 -8.77 -9.16
CA PHE A 31 -12.18 -7.86 -8.51
C PHE A 31 -10.75 -8.40 -8.60
N SER A 32 -9.86 -7.58 -9.14
CA SER A 32 -8.43 -7.85 -9.24
C SER A 32 -7.63 -6.84 -8.44
N PHE A 33 -6.55 -7.35 -7.85
CA PHE A 33 -5.60 -6.59 -7.05
C PHE A 33 -4.18 -6.93 -7.50
N PRO A 34 -3.24 -5.98 -7.40
CA PRO A 34 -1.82 -6.28 -7.48
C PRO A 34 -1.41 -7.39 -6.51
N VAL A 35 -0.31 -8.08 -6.80
CA VAL A 35 0.20 -9.18 -5.97
C VAL A 35 0.51 -8.70 -4.54
N LEU A 36 1.01 -7.47 -4.41
CA LEU A 36 1.27 -6.81 -3.13
C LEU A 36 0.05 -5.98 -2.70
N LYS A 37 -0.36 -6.15 -1.44
CA LYS A 37 -1.33 -5.26 -0.79
C LYS A 37 -0.60 -4.00 -0.30
N GLU A 38 -1.27 -2.84 -0.41
CA GLU A 38 -0.76 -1.52 -0.05
C GLU A 38 0.46 -1.12 -0.90
N LEU A 39 0.23 -0.58 -2.11
CA LEU A 39 1.35 -0.21 -2.99
C LEU A 39 2.05 1.07 -2.55
N HIS A 40 1.33 1.95 -1.84
CA HIS A 40 1.88 3.22 -1.35
C HIS A 40 2.45 4.14 -2.46
N TYR A 41 2.04 3.95 -3.72
CA TYR A 41 2.48 4.76 -4.85
C TYR A 41 2.25 6.27 -4.64
N PHE A 42 1.02 6.68 -4.33
CA PHE A 42 0.71 8.10 -4.11
C PHE A 42 1.24 8.65 -2.77
N SER A 43 1.68 7.78 -1.85
CA SER A 43 2.30 8.18 -0.58
C SER A 43 3.79 7.85 -0.54
N ARG A 44 4.46 7.79 -1.71
CA ARG A 44 5.88 7.42 -1.82
C ARG A 44 6.85 8.51 -1.37
N SER A 45 6.37 9.75 -1.22
CA SER A 45 7.21 10.85 -0.74
C SER A 45 7.73 10.58 0.68
N PRO A 46 9.01 10.89 0.98
CA PRO A 46 9.56 10.84 2.34
C PRO A 46 8.81 11.70 3.37
N GLU A 47 7.95 12.61 2.92
CA GLU A 47 7.09 13.43 3.79
C GLU A 47 6.03 12.62 4.55
N TYR A 48 5.74 11.39 4.11
CA TYR A 48 4.76 10.50 4.74
C TYR A 48 5.43 9.51 5.70
N ALA A 49 4.77 9.23 6.82
CA ALA A 49 5.23 8.28 7.84
C ALA A 49 5.13 6.79 7.43
N SER A 50 4.62 6.48 6.23
CA SER A 50 4.58 5.11 5.70
C SER A 50 5.98 4.58 5.38
N SER A 51 6.13 3.25 5.30
CA SER A 51 7.37 2.64 4.80
C SER A 51 7.53 2.98 3.32
N ASN A 52 8.55 3.76 2.96
CA ASN A 52 8.66 4.39 1.63
C ASN A 52 9.70 3.69 0.74
N PHE A 53 9.45 2.41 0.43
CA PHE A 53 10.26 1.64 -0.53
C PHE A 53 10.31 2.26 -1.94
N LEU A 54 9.35 3.15 -2.24
CA LEU A 54 9.18 3.80 -3.53
C LEU A 54 9.73 5.23 -3.60
N ALA A 55 10.39 5.71 -2.53
CA ALA A 55 10.90 7.08 -2.46
C ALA A 55 12.01 7.37 -3.48
N GLU A 56 12.89 6.40 -3.73
CA GLU A 56 13.92 6.47 -4.77
C GLU A 56 13.37 5.85 -6.07
N PRO A 57 13.02 6.64 -7.10
CA PRO A 57 12.39 6.12 -8.29
C PRO A 57 13.37 5.42 -9.22
N LEU A 58 14.65 5.80 -9.23
CA LEU A 58 15.61 5.29 -10.22
C LEU A 58 16.17 3.94 -9.77
N LEU A 59 16.05 2.94 -10.65
CA LEU A 59 16.59 1.61 -10.41
C LEU A 59 18.11 1.65 -10.23
N ALA A 60 18.80 2.49 -11.02
CA ALA A 60 20.25 2.64 -10.92
C ALA A 60 20.69 3.03 -9.51
N ASN A 61 19.98 3.98 -8.87
CA ASN A 61 20.28 4.42 -7.51
C ASN A 61 19.98 3.32 -6.49
N ARG A 62 18.85 2.61 -6.64
CA ARG A 62 18.48 1.50 -5.74
C ARG A 62 19.45 0.33 -5.81
N LEU A 63 19.99 0.02 -6.99
CA LEU A 63 20.98 -1.03 -7.16
C LEU A 63 22.34 -0.73 -6.51
N MET A 64 22.62 0.54 -6.15
CA MET A 64 23.82 0.91 -5.39
C MET A 64 23.72 0.52 -3.91
N ASP A 65 22.51 0.24 -3.40
CA ASP A 65 22.29 -0.29 -2.06
C ASP A 65 22.32 -1.83 -2.11
N GLU A 66 23.42 -2.41 -1.62
CA GLU A 66 23.64 -3.86 -1.63
C GLU A 66 22.61 -4.62 -0.77
N GLU A 67 22.19 -4.06 0.37
CA GLU A 67 21.19 -4.69 1.24
C GLU A 67 19.83 -4.72 0.55
N TRP A 68 19.45 -3.60 -0.06
CA TRP A 68 18.25 -3.50 -0.88
C TRP A 68 18.28 -4.49 -2.05
N ALA A 69 19.39 -4.55 -2.79
CA ALA A 69 19.53 -5.42 -3.97
C ALA A 69 19.43 -6.90 -3.58
N ARG A 70 20.09 -7.29 -2.47
CA ARG A 70 19.99 -8.64 -1.91
C ARG A 70 18.56 -8.97 -1.52
N LEU A 71 17.87 -8.09 -0.80
CA LEU A 71 16.48 -8.26 -0.40
C LEU A 71 15.54 -8.40 -1.62
N ALA A 72 15.70 -7.54 -2.61
CA ALA A 72 14.92 -7.57 -3.85
C ALA A 72 15.08 -8.92 -4.58
N LEU A 73 16.32 -9.39 -4.77
CA LEU A 73 16.61 -10.69 -5.38
C LEU A 73 16.03 -11.84 -4.57
N GLU A 74 16.17 -11.80 -3.24
CA GLU A 74 15.61 -12.82 -2.34
C GLU A 74 14.08 -12.88 -2.47
N LYS A 75 13.41 -11.73 -2.51
CA LYS A 75 11.94 -11.66 -2.67
C LYS A 75 11.49 -12.24 -3.99
N VAL A 76 12.16 -11.94 -5.10
CA VAL A 76 11.86 -12.54 -6.42
C VAL A 76 12.09 -14.05 -6.39
N ARG A 77 13.26 -14.51 -5.92
CA ARG A 77 13.62 -15.93 -5.86
C ARG A 77 12.68 -16.74 -4.95
N SER A 78 12.16 -16.12 -3.88
CA SER A 78 11.18 -16.75 -2.99
C SER A 78 9.85 -17.11 -3.68
N LYS A 79 9.62 -16.61 -4.90
CA LYS A 79 8.42 -16.87 -5.71
C LYS A 79 8.67 -17.79 -6.90
N LYS A 80 9.81 -18.50 -6.93
CA LYS A 80 10.21 -19.41 -8.02
C LYS A 80 9.12 -20.40 -8.45
N ASP A 81 8.27 -20.83 -7.52
CA ASP A 81 7.21 -21.82 -7.79
C ASP A 81 5.95 -21.20 -8.41
N ASP A 82 5.90 -19.87 -8.53
CA ASP A 82 4.81 -19.11 -9.18
C ASP A 82 5.43 -18.08 -10.15
N PRO A 83 5.66 -18.47 -11.42
CA PRO A 83 6.33 -17.61 -12.41
C PRO A 83 5.66 -16.26 -12.60
N ARG A 84 4.32 -16.20 -12.49
CA ARG A 84 3.56 -14.94 -12.60
C ARG A 84 3.86 -14.01 -11.43
N LYS A 85 3.88 -14.52 -10.20
CA LYS A 85 4.29 -13.73 -9.04
C LYS A 85 5.76 -13.34 -9.11
N ALA A 86 6.65 -14.25 -9.51
CA ALA A 86 8.07 -13.94 -9.67
C ALA A 86 8.29 -12.80 -10.67
N GLN A 87 7.61 -12.84 -11.81
CA GLN A 87 7.65 -11.77 -12.81
C GLN A 87 7.08 -10.45 -12.25
N TRP A 88 5.97 -10.50 -11.52
CA TRP A 88 5.40 -9.33 -10.88
C TRP A 88 6.39 -8.71 -9.89
N TYR A 89 7.02 -9.51 -9.03
CA TYR A 89 8.03 -9.01 -8.08
C TYR A 89 9.28 -8.51 -8.78
N ALA A 90 9.71 -9.16 -9.88
CA ALA A 90 10.84 -8.67 -10.66
C ALA A 90 10.56 -7.28 -11.23
N LYS A 91 9.35 -7.07 -11.77
CA LYS A 91 8.88 -5.73 -12.19
C LYS A 91 8.78 -4.75 -11.02
N TRP A 92 8.27 -5.20 -9.87
CA TRP A 92 8.14 -4.36 -8.68
C TRP A 92 9.49 -3.85 -8.17
N PHE A 93 10.53 -4.69 -8.19
CA PHE A 93 11.85 -4.30 -7.69
C PHE A 93 12.74 -3.69 -8.78
N PHE A 94 12.80 -4.29 -9.97
CA PHE A 94 13.78 -3.99 -11.01
C PHE A 94 13.17 -3.18 -12.16
N SER A 95 12.51 -2.07 -11.85
CA SER A 95 12.01 -1.10 -12.82
C SER A 95 12.06 0.28 -12.21
N ASP A 96 12.21 1.32 -13.03
CA ASP A 96 12.01 2.70 -12.57
C ASP A 96 10.55 2.91 -12.16
N TYR A 97 10.34 3.67 -11.09
CA TYR A 97 8.99 3.91 -10.57
C TYR A 97 8.30 5.08 -11.27
N THR A 98 7.76 4.80 -12.46
CA THR A 98 6.96 5.74 -13.26
C THR A 98 5.46 5.45 -13.15
N ASP A 99 4.63 6.33 -13.73
CA ASP A 99 3.19 6.09 -13.85
C ASP A 99 2.90 4.84 -14.69
N GLU A 100 3.61 4.66 -15.80
CA GLU A 100 3.48 3.50 -16.68
C GLU A 100 3.83 2.21 -15.94
N TRP A 101 4.89 2.25 -15.13
CA TRP A 101 5.26 1.13 -14.27
C TRP A 101 4.11 0.80 -13.31
N TYR A 102 3.60 1.79 -12.58
CA TYR A 102 2.51 1.62 -11.61
C TYR A 102 1.26 1.02 -12.26
N LEU A 103 0.81 1.58 -13.38
CA LEU A 103 -0.33 1.07 -14.13
C LEU A 103 -0.12 -0.36 -14.64
N SER A 104 1.13 -0.73 -14.96
CA SER A 104 1.45 -2.08 -15.41
C SER A 104 1.45 -3.15 -14.31
N LEU A 105 1.26 -2.77 -13.04
CA LEU A 105 1.15 -3.71 -11.91
C LEU A 105 -0.24 -4.35 -11.80
N PHE A 106 -1.23 -3.81 -12.51
CA PHE A 106 -2.62 -4.25 -12.49
C PHE A 106 -2.92 -5.22 -13.64
N ASP A 107 -3.84 -6.14 -13.41
CA ASP A 107 -4.33 -7.03 -14.46
C ASP A 107 -5.32 -6.29 -15.37
N ALA A 108 -4.88 -5.94 -16.57
CA ALA A 108 -5.68 -5.21 -17.55
C ALA A 108 -6.96 -5.96 -18.01
N SER A 109 -7.02 -7.29 -17.84
CA SER A 109 -8.16 -8.10 -18.25
C SER A 109 -9.31 -8.13 -17.23
N ALA A 110 -9.05 -7.71 -15.99
CA ALA A 110 -10.04 -7.77 -14.93
C ALA A 110 -11.12 -6.67 -15.03
N PRO A 111 -12.39 -6.98 -14.71
CA PRO A 111 -13.47 -5.98 -14.73
C PRO A 111 -13.22 -4.80 -13.79
N PHE A 112 -12.88 -5.08 -12.53
CA PHE A 112 -12.57 -4.06 -11.52
C PHE A 112 -11.15 -4.28 -11.01
N LYS A 113 -10.25 -3.32 -11.27
CA LYS A 113 -8.88 -3.35 -10.76
C LYS A 113 -8.57 -2.12 -9.93
N GLY A 114 -7.89 -2.35 -8.82
CA GLY A 114 -7.61 -1.30 -7.87
C GLY A 114 -6.69 -1.74 -6.74
N GLU A 115 -6.36 -0.80 -5.89
CA GLU A 115 -5.52 -1.04 -4.72
C GLU A 115 -6.15 -0.46 -3.46
N ILE A 116 -5.63 -0.86 -2.30
CA ILE A 116 -6.06 -0.34 -1.00
C ILE A 116 -4.82 -0.03 -0.19
N SER A 117 -4.54 1.27 -0.04
CA SER A 117 -3.45 1.84 0.76
C SER A 117 -4.03 2.78 1.81
N PRO A 118 -4.26 2.30 3.05
CA PRO A 118 -4.97 3.06 4.07
C PRO A 118 -4.28 4.35 4.55
N SER A 119 -3.00 4.52 4.21
CA SER A 119 -2.26 5.76 4.45
C SER A 119 -2.71 6.89 3.53
N TYR A 120 -3.41 6.61 2.44
CA TYR A 120 -3.82 7.64 1.49
C TYR A 120 -4.85 8.62 2.05
N ALA A 121 -5.52 8.28 3.15
CA ALA A 121 -6.35 9.21 3.90
C ALA A 121 -5.57 10.43 4.44
N LEU A 122 -4.23 10.38 4.44
CA LEU A 122 -3.34 11.46 4.87
C LEU A 122 -2.61 12.14 3.69
N LEU A 123 -2.98 11.85 2.43
CA LEU A 123 -2.35 12.51 1.29
C LEU A 123 -2.51 14.03 1.35
N LYS A 124 -1.44 14.72 0.98
CA LYS A 124 -1.44 16.17 0.76
C LYS A 124 -2.16 16.49 -0.55
N PRO A 125 -2.68 17.72 -0.71
CA PRO A 125 -3.40 18.11 -1.93
C PRO A 125 -2.67 17.84 -3.23
N LYS A 126 -1.34 18.00 -3.26
CA LYS A 126 -0.51 17.70 -4.44
C LYS A 126 -0.61 16.23 -4.87
N ASP A 127 -0.57 15.30 -3.91
CA ASP A 127 -0.58 13.87 -4.19
C ASP A 127 -2.01 13.35 -4.46
N ILE A 128 -3.02 14.02 -3.89
CA ILE A 128 -4.42 13.83 -4.30
C ILE A 128 -4.61 14.25 -5.75
N ALA A 129 -4.02 15.37 -6.18
CA ALA A 129 -4.08 15.82 -7.57
C ALA A 129 -3.39 14.83 -8.52
N GLU A 130 -2.24 14.26 -8.13
CA GLU A 130 -1.58 13.19 -8.90
C GLU A 130 -2.44 11.91 -8.99
N MET A 131 -3.08 11.51 -7.88
CA MET A 131 -4.03 10.40 -7.88
C MET A 131 -5.19 10.63 -8.85
N HIS A 132 -5.78 11.84 -8.83
CA HIS A 132 -6.86 12.19 -9.75
C HIS A 132 -6.38 12.30 -11.20
N ARG A 133 -5.16 12.80 -11.45
CA ARG A 133 -4.58 12.87 -12.81
C ARG A 133 -4.41 11.47 -13.40
N LEU A 134 -3.93 10.52 -12.59
CA LEU A 134 -3.61 9.17 -13.05
C LEU A 134 -4.84 8.25 -13.08
N ALA A 135 -5.82 8.50 -12.20
CA ALA A 135 -7.02 7.67 -12.04
C ALA A 135 -8.29 8.53 -11.89
N PRO A 136 -8.65 9.35 -12.90
CA PRO A 136 -9.72 10.36 -12.79
C PRO A 136 -11.11 9.76 -12.57
N GLU A 137 -11.33 8.52 -13.01
CA GLU A 137 -12.61 7.82 -12.91
C GLU A 137 -12.65 6.80 -11.75
N ALA A 138 -11.57 6.68 -10.97
CA ALA A 138 -11.50 5.69 -9.91
C ALA A 138 -12.48 6.01 -8.78
N LYS A 139 -13.23 5.01 -8.34
CA LYS A 139 -14.08 5.12 -7.15
C LYS A 139 -13.22 5.10 -5.90
N ILE A 140 -13.43 6.08 -5.03
CA ILE A 140 -12.73 6.16 -3.75
C ILE A 140 -13.47 5.34 -2.70
N LEU A 141 -12.79 4.37 -2.11
CA LEU A 141 -13.31 3.58 -0.98
C LEU A 141 -12.69 4.10 0.31
N PHE A 142 -13.50 4.72 1.17
CA PHE A 142 -13.06 5.23 2.46
C PHE A 142 -13.82 4.57 3.60
N LEU A 143 -13.14 3.72 4.37
CA LEU A 143 -13.66 3.06 5.55
C LEU A 143 -13.34 3.88 6.80
N LEU A 144 -14.39 4.30 7.49
CA LEU A 144 -14.26 4.98 8.77
C LEU A 144 -14.58 4.01 9.91
N ARG A 145 -13.98 4.29 11.07
CA ARG A 145 -14.24 3.60 12.33
C ARG A 145 -14.39 4.67 13.40
N ASN A 146 -15.13 4.36 14.47
CA ASN A 146 -15.17 5.19 15.66
C ASN A 146 -13.74 5.68 16.01
N PRO A 147 -13.52 7.00 16.13
CA PRO A 147 -12.18 7.56 16.25
C PRO A 147 -11.45 7.09 17.50
N VAL A 148 -12.16 6.85 18.61
CA VAL A 148 -11.59 6.33 19.86
C VAL A 148 -11.08 4.90 19.66
N ASP A 149 -11.91 4.03 19.06
CA ASP A 149 -11.52 2.64 18.80
C ASP A 149 -10.37 2.52 17.79
N ARG A 150 -10.37 3.40 16.78
CA ARG A 150 -9.33 3.45 15.76
C ARG A 150 -8.00 3.89 16.37
N ALA A 151 -8.01 4.96 17.17
CA ALA A 151 -6.86 5.46 17.91
C ALA A 151 -6.28 4.39 18.84
N TRP A 152 -7.15 3.75 19.62
CA TRP A 152 -6.78 2.62 20.47
C TRP A 152 -6.16 1.45 19.67
N SER A 153 -6.75 1.11 18.52
CA SER A 153 -6.21 0.07 17.66
C SER A 153 -4.85 0.42 17.04
N GLN A 154 -4.57 1.70 16.78
CA GLN A 154 -3.26 2.17 16.29
C GLN A 154 -2.22 2.10 17.40
N TYR A 155 -2.56 2.57 18.60
CA TYR A 155 -1.69 2.53 19.76
C TYR A 155 -1.22 1.09 20.07
N ARG A 156 -2.16 0.14 20.16
CA ARG A 156 -1.83 -1.29 20.34
C ARG A 156 -0.99 -1.87 19.20
N PHE A 157 -1.14 -1.34 17.99
CA PHE A 157 -0.33 -1.78 16.85
C PHE A 157 1.13 -1.33 16.99
N TYR A 158 1.38 -0.07 17.37
CA TYR A 158 2.74 0.45 17.58
C TYR A 158 3.45 -0.15 18.79
N LYS A 159 2.74 -0.39 19.90
CA LYS A 159 3.31 -1.04 21.10
C LYS A 159 3.57 -2.54 20.91
N GLY A 160 3.20 -3.07 19.74
CA GLY A 160 3.34 -4.46 19.38
C GLY A 160 2.17 -5.29 19.92
N TRP A 161 1.52 -6.04 19.04
CA TRP A 161 0.48 -7.03 19.36
C TRP A 161 0.92 -8.14 20.34
N ARG A 162 2.17 -8.11 20.83
CA ARG A 162 2.85 -9.17 21.58
C ARG A 162 3.45 -8.75 22.92
N GLN A 163 3.25 -7.51 23.39
CA GLN A 163 3.61 -7.20 24.78
C GLN A 163 2.66 -7.96 25.71
N LYS A 164 3.16 -9.05 26.31
CA LYS A 164 2.43 -9.84 27.31
C LYS A 164 2.13 -9.02 28.58
N ASP A 165 2.89 -7.94 28.80
CA ASP A 165 2.83 -7.10 30.00
C ASP A 165 2.23 -5.71 29.72
N PHE A 166 1.32 -5.62 28.75
CA PHE A 166 0.65 -4.36 28.45
C PHE A 166 -0.30 -3.96 29.61
N ASP A 167 -0.03 -2.82 30.24
CA ASP A 167 -0.85 -2.24 31.31
C ASP A 167 -1.55 -0.96 30.83
N PHE A 168 -2.88 -1.00 30.80
CA PHE A 168 -3.71 0.14 30.40
C PHE A 168 -3.55 1.35 31.33
N SER A 169 -3.28 1.13 32.62
CA SER A 169 -3.13 2.21 33.59
C SER A 169 -1.93 3.13 33.30
N GLN A 170 -1.00 2.68 32.45
CA GLN A 170 0.19 3.42 32.06
C GLN A 170 0.01 4.20 30.75
N ALA A 171 -1.09 3.99 30.02
CA ALA A 171 -1.34 4.67 28.75
C ALA A 171 -1.94 6.07 29.00
N LYS A 172 -1.31 7.13 28.45
CA LYS A 172 -1.87 8.48 28.50
C LYS A 172 -2.75 8.74 27.28
N ALA A 173 -3.75 9.62 27.42
CA ALA A 173 -4.60 10.02 26.30
C ALA A 173 -3.77 10.60 25.13
N GLU A 174 -2.70 11.33 25.45
CA GLU A 174 -1.74 11.86 24.48
C GLU A 174 -1.06 10.75 23.66
N ASP A 175 -0.77 9.60 24.26
CA ASP A 175 -0.14 8.47 23.57
C ASP A 175 -1.09 7.76 22.60
N ILE A 176 -2.40 7.86 22.85
CA ILE A 176 -3.45 7.24 22.02
C ILE A 176 -3.84 8.18 20.87
N ILE A 177 -3.85 9.50 21.13
CA ILE A 177 -4.31 10.52 20.18
C ILE A 177 -3.18 10.98 19.24
N ARG A 178 -1.91 10.83 19.62
CA ARG A 178 -0.77 11.12 18.73
C ARG A 178 -0.72 10.14 17.55
N PHE A 179 -1.24 10.61 16.43
CA PHE A 179 -1.02 10.11 15.08
C PHE A 179 0.27 10.68 14.50
#